data_AF-A0A485B2S9-F1
#
_entry.id   AF-A0A485B2S9-F1
#
_cell.length_a   1.000
_cell.length_b   1.000
_cell.length_c   1.000
_cell.angle_alpha   90.00
_cell.angle_beta   90.00
_cell.angle_gamma   90.00
#
_symmetry.space_group_name_H-M   'P 1'
#
loop_
_entity.id
_entity.type
_entity.pdbx_description
1 polymer ?
#
loop_
_entity_poly.entity_id
_entity_poly.type
_entity_poly.pdbx_seq_one_letter_code
_entity_poly.pdbx_strand_id
1 'polypeptide(L)'
;MAVRRPRNLALKAWSEAAAMINAAQRPVLYLGGGVINAPDRVRELAEKANLPTTMTLMALGMLPKAHPLSLGMLGMHGARSTNFILQQSDLLVVLGARFDDRATGKVAEFCPDAKIIHVDIDRAELGKIKQAHVAIQADVDDVLAQLLPQIEAQSRDAWRGKVAELQQEFPGAIPEAGDPLSHYGLINAAAACVDDNAIITTDVGQHQMWTAQAYPLNRPRQWLTSGGLGTMGFGLPAAIGAALANPDKKVLCFSGDGSLMDEHSGDGDGGGKPVGCENHPDEQRSAGPGASAAEPVLPAGRVCCHLSGHD
;
A
#
# COMPACT_ATOMS: atom_id res chain seq x y z
N MET A 1 -6.97 -28.02 11.73
CA MET A 1 -6.67 -29.28 11.01
C MET A 1 -6.60 -28.94 9.52
N ALA A 2 -5.39 -28.71 8.98
CA ALA A 2 -5.22 -28.26 7.60
C ALA A 2 -5.51 -29.43 6.64
N VAL A 3 -6.62 -29.35 5.91
CA VAL A 3 -6.92 -30.28 4.82
C VAL A 3 -5.92 -29.99 3.69
N ARG A 4 -4.79 -30.70 3.69
CA ARG A 4 -3.84 -30.66 2.57
C ARG A 4 -4.56 -31.14 1.32
N ARG A 5 -4.71 -30.28 0.31
CA ARG A 5 -5.16 -30.71 -1.03
C ARG A 5 -4.21 -31.80 -1.53
N PRO A 6 -4.72 -32.85 -2.21
CA PRO A 6 -3.88 -33.79 -2.94
C PRO A 6 -2.92 -33.05 -3.87
N ARG A 7 -1.63 -33.39 -3.85
CA ARG A 7 -0.55 -32.70 -4.60
C ARG A 7 -0.88 -32.50 -6.09
N ASN A 8 -1.60 -33.46 -6.68
CA ASN A 8 -2.05 -33.42 -8.08
C ASN A 8 -3.07 -32.30 -8.38
N LEU A 9 -3.94 -31.97 -7.43
CA LEU A 9 -4.91 -30.88 -7.60
C LEU A 9 -4.25 -29.50 -7.49
N ALA A 10 -3.19 -29.38 -6.68
CA ALA A 10 -2.40 -28.14 -6.58
C ALA A 10 -1.62 -27.88 -7.87
N LEU A 11 -0.94 -28.90 -8.41
CA LEU A 11 -0.21 -28.80 -9.68
C LEU A 11 -1.13 -28.39 -10.83
N LYS A 12 -2.33 -28.96 -10.91
CA LYS A 12 -3.33 -28.60 -11.92
C LYS A 12 -3.73 -27.13 -11.83
N ALA A 13 -4.00 -26.62 -10.62
CA ALA A 13 -4.41 -25.23 -10.41
C ALA A 13 -3.28 -24.24 -10.78
N TRP A 14 -2.03 -24.57 -10.50
CA TRP A 14 -0.89 -23.73 -10.87
C TRP A 14 -0.68 -23.66 -12.39
N SER A 15 -0.75 -24.79 -13.08
CA SER A 15 -0.66 -24.81 -14.55
C SER A 15 -1.84 -24.11 -15.22
N GLU A 16 -3.05 -24.23 -14.65
CA GLU A 16 -4.22 -23.50 -15.14
C GLU A 16 -4.07 -21.99 -14.94
N ALA A 17 -3.56 -21.54 -13.79
CA ALA A 17 -3.24 -20.14 -13.56
C ALA A 17 -2.18 -19.61 -14.54
N ALA A 18 -1.11 -20.37 -14.80
CA ALA A 18 -0.08 -19.99 -15.77
C ALA A 18 -0.66 -19.87 -17.19
N ALA A 19 -1.47 -20.84 -17.61
CA ALA A 19 -2.12 -20.82 -18.92
C ALA A 19 -3.06 -19.62 -19.07
N MET A 20 -3.83 -19.28 -18.03
CA MET A 20 -4.67 -18.08 -18.03
C MET A 20 -3.83 -16.80 -18.14
N ILE A 21 -2.72 -16.71 -17.40
CA ILE A 21 -1.82 -15.55 -17.47
C ILE A 21 -1.20 -15.44 -18.86
N ASN A 22 -0.71 -16.53 -19.45
CA ASN A 22 -0.08 -16.49 -20.77
C ASN A 22 -1.10 -16.13 -21.88
N ALA A 23 -2.35 -16.59 -21.76
CA ALA A 23 -3.40 -16.33 -22.74
C ALA A 23 -4.07 -14.93 -22.63
N ALA A 24 -3.97 -14.28 -21.47
CA ALA A 24 -4.64 -13.00 -21.21
C ALA A 24 -4.06 -11.86 -22.04
N GLN A 25 -4.96 -11.07 -22.64
CA GLN A 25 -4.61 -9.91 -23.46
C GLN A 25 -4.47 -8.64 -22.63
N ARG A 26 -5.29 -8.49 -21.59
CA ARG A 26 -5.34 -7.31 -20.71
C ARG A 26 -5.24 -7.70 -19.23
N PRO A 27 -4.21 -8.45 -18.80
CA PRO A 27 -4.09 -8.84 -17.41
C PRO A 27 -3.64 -7.67 -16.53
N VAL A 28 -4.08 -7.67 -15.28
CA VAL A 28 -3.61 -6.78 -14.22
C VAL A 28 -3.20 -7.62 -13.01
N LEU A 29 -2.02 -7.32 -12.47
CA LEU A 29 -1.55 -7.90 -11.21
C LEU A 29 -2.08 -7.05 -10.05
N TYR A 30 -2.81 -7.68 -9.13
CA TYR A 30 -3.42 -7.03 -7.99
C TYR A 30 -2.83 -7.57 -6.69
N LEU A 31 -2.02 -6.74 -6.03
CA LEU A 31 -1.27 -7.10 -4.84
C LEU A 31 -1.93 -6.62 -3.54
N GLY A 32 -2.04 -7.53 -2.58
CA GLY A 32 -2.44 -7.23 -1.19
C GLY A 32 -1.30 -7.42 -0.19
N GLY A 33 -1.56 -7.15 1.08
CA GLY A 33 -0.53 -7.26 2.13
C GLY A 33 0.05 -8.67 2.30
N GLY A 34 -0.63 -9.71 1.81
CA GLY A 34 -0.13 -11.09 1.85
C GLY A 34 1.14 -11.34 1.02
N VAL A 35 1.52 -10.42 0.14
CA VAL A 35 2.75 -10.56 -0.67
C VAL A 35 4.01 -9.98 -0.02
N ILE A 36 3.92 -9.43 1.19
CA ILE A 36 4.97 -8.62 1.82
C ILE A 36 6.33 -9.33 1.97
N ASN A 37 6.34 -10.67 1.94
CA ASN A 37 7.53 -11.50 2.06
C ASN A 37 8.06 -12.07 0.71
N ALA A 38 7.40 -11.75 -0.41
CA ALA A 38 7.74 -12.27 -1.73
C ALA A 38 8.08 -11.16 -2.76
N PRO A 39 8.80 -10.07 -2.40
CA PRO A 39 8.98 -8.93 -3.30
C PRO A 39 9.69 -9.28 -4.60
N ASP A 40 10.72 -10.12 -4.55
CA ASP A 40 11.53 -10.44 -5.72
C ASP A 40 10.72 -11.26 -6.74
N ARG A 41 10.01 -12.29 -6.29
CA ARG A 41 9.17 -13.12 -7.16
C ARG A 41 7.96 -12.39 -7.72
N VAL A 42 7.38 -11.48 -6.94
CA VAL A 42 6.29 -10.61 -7.43
C VAL A 42 6.80 -9.69 -8.55
N ARG A 43 7.98 -9.08 -8.36
CA ARG A 43 8.61 -8.25 -9.37
C ARG A 43 8.97 -9.08 -10.61
N GLU A 44 9.57 -10.25 -10.43
CA GLU A 44 9.90 -11.16 -11.53
C GLU A 44 8.66 -11.54 -12.34
N LEU A 45 7.53 -11.86 -11.68
CA LEU A 45 6.28 -12.17 -12.36
C LEU A 45 5.78 -10.96 -13.16
N ALA A 46 5.74 -9.79 -12.51
CA ALA A 46 5.27 -8.56 -13.13
C ALA A 46 6.10 -8.22 -14.37
N GLU A 47 7.43 -8.25 -14.28
CA GLU A 47 8.35 -7.92 -15.36
C GLU A 47 8.32 -8.97 -16.47
N LYS A 48 8.41 -10.26 -16.13
CA LYS A 48 8.43 -11.36 -17.10
C LYS A 48 7.17 -11.40 -17.94
N ALA A 49 6.00 -11.32 -17.31
CA ALA A 49 4.72 -11.28 -18.01
C ALA A 49 4.30 -9.85 -18.39
N ASN A 50 5.12 -8.83 -18.14
CA ASN A 50 4.79 -7.43 -18.43
C ASN A 50 3.40 -6.99 -17.93
N LEU A 51 3.07 -7.31 -16.67
CA LEU A 51 1.77 -7.11 -16.04
C LEU A 51 1.69 -5.72 -15.39
N PRO A 52 0.80 -4.81 -15.86
CA PRO A 52 0.44 -3.63 -15.09
C PRO A 52 0.00 -4.05 -13.68
N THR A 53 0.60 -3.45 -12.66
CA THR A 53 0.53 -3.91 -11.28
C THR A 53 -0.04 -2.83 -10.38
N THR A 54 -1.14 -3.14 -9.71
CA THR A 54 -1.75 -2.30 -8.68
C THR A 54 -1.60 -2.91 -7.30
N MET A 55 -1.66 -2.06 -6.28
CA MET A 55 -1.43 -2.40 -4.89
C MET A 55 -2.60 -1.91 -4.05
N THR A 56 -3.07 -2.71 -3.10
CA THR A 56 -3.88 -2.19 -1.99
C THR A 56 -3.07 -1.18 -1.17
N LEU A 57 -3.74 -0.42 -0.29
CA LEU A 57 -3.08 0.37 0.76
C LEU A 57 -2.05 -0.45 1.55
N MET A 58 -2.30 -1.74 1.77
CA MET A 58 -1.41 -2.61 2.55
C MET A 58 -0.23 -3.18 1.76
N ALA A 59 -0.20 -2.97 0.44
CA ALA A 59 0.84 -3.48 -0.45
C ALA A 59 1.72 -2.38 -1.06
N LEU A 60 1.53 -1.11 -0.65
CA LEU A 60 2.35 -0.01 -1.15
C LEU A 60 3.83 -0.24 -0.82
N GLY A 61 4.69 0.02 -1.81
CA GLY A 61 6.12 -0.27 -1.75
C GLY A 61 6.51 -1.68 -2.24
N MET A 62 5.55 -2.57 -2.55
CA MET A 62 5.87 -3.87 -3.16
C MET A 62 6.45 -3.72 -4.56
N LEU A 63 5.97 -2.74 -5.32
CA LEU A 63 6.58 -2.30 -6.57
C LEU A 63 6.86 -0.79 -6.48
N PRO A 64 8.07 -0.31 -6.84
CA PRO A 64 8.40 1.11 -6.70
C PRO A 64 7.42 2.01 -7.44
N LYS A 65 7.12 3.18 -6.88
CA LYS A 65 6.15 4.12 -7.46
C LYS A 65 6.54 4.56 -8.88
N ALA A 66 7.83 4.75 -9.13
CA ALA A 66 8.37 5.12 -10.43
C ALA A 66 8.55 3.95 -11.41
N HIS A 67 8.27 2.71 -10.98
CA HIS A 67 8.43 1.55 -11.83
C HIS A 67 7.44 1.60 -13.01
N PRO A 68 7.84 1.30 -14.27
CA PRO A 68 6.96 1.45 -15.44
C PRO A 68 5.69 0.59 -15.42
N LEU A 69 5.68 -0.48 -14.63
CA LEU A 69 4.51 -1.35 -14.42
C LEU A 69 3.64 -0.94 -13.23
N SER A 70 4.06 0.03 -12.42
CA SER A 70 3.30 0.45 -11.25
C SER A 70 2.11 1.30 -11.66
N LEU A 71 0.92 0.84 -11.28
CA LEU A 71 -0.33 1.59 -11.36
C LEU A 71 -0.63 2.32 -10.04
N GLY A 72 0.22 2.15 -9.02
CA GLY A 72 -0.04 2.66 -7.68
C GLY A 72 -1.27 2.02 -7.02
N MET A 73 -1.91 2.79 -6.15
CA MET A 73 -3.04 2.34 -5.34
C MET A 73 -4.34 2.26 -6.15
N LEU A 74 -5.09 1.16 -5.99
CA LEU A 74 -6.49 1.05 -6.45
C LEU A 74 -7.49 1.44 -5.36
N GLY A 75 -8.75 1.58 -5.76
CA GLY A 75 -9.89 1.70 -4.84
C GLY A 75 -10.42 3.12 -4.71
N MET A 76 -11.15 3.37 -3.62
CA MET A 76 -11.88 4.61 -3.34
C MET A 76 -11.02 5.87 -3.44
N HIS A 77 -9.78 5.80 -2.95
CA HIS A 77 -8.78 6.88 -3.03
C HIS A 77 -7.60 6.52 -3.95
N GLY A 78 -7.76 5.50 -4.80
CA GLY A 78 -6.77 5.12 -5.79
C GLY A 78 -6.70 6.11 -6.96
N ALA A 79 -5.70 5.94 -7.83
CA ALA A 79 -5.63 6.73 -9.04
C ALA A 79 -6.81 6.43 -9.97
N ARG A 80 -7.44 7.47 -10.52
CA ARG A 80 -8.60 7.32 -11.42
C ARG A 80 -8.27 6.47 -12.65
N SER A 81 -7.09 6.68 -13.24
CA SER A 81 -6.58 5.87 -14.36
C SER A 81 -6.50 4.39 -13.98
N THR A 82 -5.98 4.05 -12.80
CA THR A 82 -5.88 2.67 -12.30
C THR A 82 -7.24 1.99 -12.19
N ASN A 83 -8.25 2.68 -11.69
CA ASN A 83 -9.61 2.13 -11.62
C ASN A 83 -10.22 1.89 -13.02
N PHE A 84 -9.96 2.76 -14.01
CA PHE A 84 -10.38 2.50 -15.40
C PHE A 84 -9.63 1.34 -16.05
N ILE A 85 -8.33 1.22 -15.79
CA ILE A 85 -7.50 0.11 -16.29
C ILE A 85 -8.03 -1.22 -15.74
N LEU A 86 -8.34 -1.28 -14.43
CA LEU A 86 -8.94 -2.45 -13.80
C LEU A 86 -10.28 -2.83 -14.47
N GLN A 87 -11.15 -1.86 -14.73
CA GLN A 87 -12.44 -2.12 -15.38
C GLN A 87 -12.30 -2.68 -16.80
N GLN A 88 -11.21 -2.38 -17.50
CA GLN A 88 -10.95 -2.89 -18.86
C GLN A 88 -10.17 -4.22 -18.87
N SER A 89 -9.75 -4.73 -17.71
CA SER A 89 -8.96 -5.96 -17.63
C SER A 89 -9.77 -7.20 -18.02
N ASP A 90 -9.11 -8.18 -18.64
CA ASP A 90 -9.70 -9.50 -18.95
C ASP A 90 -9.26 -10.58 -17.95
N LEU A 91 -8.24 -10.29 -17.14
CA LEU A 91 -7.72 -11.15 -16.08
C LEU A 91 -7.22 -10.29 -14.91
N LEU A 92 -7.68 -10.61 -13.71
CA LEU A 92 -7.04 -10.18 -12.47
C LEU A 92 -6.24 -11.32 -11.86
N VAL A 93 -4.96 -11.09 -11.63
CA VAL A 93 -4.08 -11.97 -10.86
C VAL A 93 -3.99 -11.41 -9.46
N VAL A 94 -4.80 -11.94 -8.54
CA VAL A 94 -4.95 -11.42 -7.19
C VAL A 94 -4.08 -12.22 -6.23
N LEU A 95 -3.07 -11.58 -5.66
CA LEU A 95 -2.10 -12.21 -4.77
C LEU A 95 -2.19 -11.57 -3.38
N GLY A 96 -2.57 -12.35 -2.37
CA GLY A 96 -2.58 -11.92 -0.97
C GLY A 96 -3.49 -10.72 -0.65
N ALA A 97 -4.54 -10.51 -1.44
CA ALA A 97 -5.54 -9.47 -1.24
C ALA A 97 -6.92 -10.10 -0.97
N ARG A 98 -7.76 -9.38 -0.23
CA ARG A 98 -9.04 -9.88 0.31
C ARG A 98 -10.30 -9.24 -0.29
N PHE A 99 -10.15 -8.49 -1.39
CA PHE A 99 -11.26 -7.77 -2.04
C PHE A 99 -12.10 -6.93 -1.06
N ASP A 100 -11.45 -6.12 -0.23
CA ASP A 100 -12.18 -5.22 0.67
C ASP A 100 -13.04 -4.23 -0.13
N ASP A 101 -14.06 -3.70 0.53
CA ASP A 101 -15.02 -2.76 -0.02
C ASP A 101 -14.37 -1.42 -0.42
N ARG A 102 -13.31 -0.99 0.28
CA ARG A 102 -12.55 0.22 -0.10
C ARG A 102 -11.74 0.02 -1.37
N ALA A 103 -11.30 -1.20 -1.67
CA ALA A 103 -10.63 -1.55 -2.92
C ALA A 103 -11.61 -1.80 -4.07
N THR A 104 -12.72 -2.49 -3.81
CA THR A 104 -13.63 -2.97 -4.86
C THR A 104 -14.84 -2.07 -5.12
N GLY A 105 -15.24 -1.25 -4.14
CA GLY A 105 -16.49 -0.50 -4.19
C GLY A 105 -17.69 -1.44 -4.30
N LYS A 106 -18.50 -1.26 -5.35
CA LYS A 106 -19.64 -2.15 -5.61
C LYS A 106 -19.15 -3.43 -6.31
N VAL A 107 -19.04 -4.50 -5.53
CA VAL A 107 -18.50 -5.81 -5.97
C VAL A 107 -19.08 -6.33 -7.29
N ALA A 108 -20.39 -6.17 -7.52
CA ALA A 108 -21.04 -6.63 -8.74
C ALA A 108 -20.59 -5.88 -10.01
N GLU A 109 -20.05 -4.68 -9.85
CA GLU A 109 -19.55 -3.82 -10.94
C GLU A 109 -18.01 -3.81 -11.00
N PHE A 110 -17.33 -4.51 -10.09
CA PHE A 110 -15.87 -4.55 -10.04
C PHE A 110 -15.30 -5.55 -11.05
N CYS A 111 -14.70 -5.03 -12.12
CA CYS A 111 -14.04 -5.81 -13.18
C CYS A 111 -14.97 -6.89 -13.76
N PRO A 112 -16.11 -6.50 -14.37
CA PRO A 112 -17.19 -7.42 -14.73
C PRO A 112 -16.76 -8.47 -15.77
N ASP A 113 -15.87 -8.10 -16.68
CA ASP A 113 -15.40 -8.98 -17.77
C ASP A 113 -14.13 -9.77 -17.40
N ALA A 114 -13.55 -9.50 -16.23
CA ALA A 114 -12.29 -10.11 -15.84
C ALA A 114 -12.47 -11.53 -15.26
N LYS A 115 -11.69 -12.47 -15.81
CA LYS A 115 -11.39 -13.72 -15.12
C LYS A 115 -10.53 -13.41 -13.88
N ILE A 116 -10.58 -14.27 -12.88
CA ILE A 116 -9.87 -14.04 -11.61
C ILE A 116 -9.07 -15.28 -11.22
N ILE A 117 -7.79 -15.07 -10.99
CA ILE A 117 -6.94 -15.97 -10.22
C ILE A 117 -6.81 -15.36 -8.83
N HIS A 118 -7.10 -16.12 -7.78
CA HIS A 118 -6.99 -15.66 -6.39
C HIS A 118 -6.10 -16.61 -5.60
N VAL A 119 -4.99 -16.07 -5.12
CA VAL A 119 -4.03 -16.77 -4.26
C VAL A 119 -4.08 -16.13 -2.87
N ASP A 120 -4.46 -16.93 -1.88
CA ASP A 120 -4.45 -16.52 -0.48
C ASP A 120 -4.10 -17.73 0.40
N ILE A 121 -3.46 -17.49 1.54
CA ILE A 121 -3.13 -18.55 2.48
C ILE A 121 -4.36 -18.98 3.29
N ASP A 122 -5.30 -18.05 3.51
CA ASP A 122 -6.53 -18.31 4.22
C ASP A 122 -7.63 -18.80 3.28
N ARG A 123 -8.11 -20.02 3.53
CA ARG A 123 -9.22 -20.61 2.80
C ARG A 123 -10.50 -19.78 2.89
N ALA A 124 -10.71 -19.12 4.03
CA ALA A 124 -11.94 -18.37 4.29
C ALA A 124 -12.07 -17.13 3.40
N GLU A 125 -10.97 -16.61 2.85
CA GLU A 125 -10.99 -15.45 1.95
C GLU A 125 -11.26 -15.87 0.48
N LEU A 126 -10.95 -17.11 0.09
CA LEU A 126 -11.17 -17.60 -1.26
C LEU A 126 -12.67 -17.76 -1.56
N GLY A 127 -13.19 -16.95 -2.48
CA GLY A 127 -14.60 -16.97 -2.87
C GLY A 127 -15.56 -16.27 -1.89
N LYS A 128 -15.04 -15.57 -0.88
CA LYS A 128 -15.83 -14.85 0.13
C LYS A 128 -16.59 -13.67 -0.46
N ILE A 129 -15.90 -12.83 -1.24
CA ILE A 129 -16.47 -11.61 -1.84
C ILE A 129 -16.68 -11.78 -3.35
N LYS A 130 -15.66 -12.28 -4.06
CA LYS A 130 -15.70 -12.53 -5.51
C LYS A 130 -15.32 -13.99 -5.76
N GLN A 131 -16.11 -14.69 -6.57
CA GLN A 131 -15.78 -16.05 -6.99
C GLN A 131 -14.62 -16.01 -8.01
N ALA A 132 -13.53 -16.68 -7.67
CA ALA A 132 -12.37 -16.81 -8.55
C ALA A 132 -12.59 -17.94 -9.56
N HIS A 133 -12.03 -17.79 -10.75
CA HIS A 133 -12.01 -18.85 -11.76
C HIS A 133 -10.95 -19.90 -11.39
N VAL A 134 -9.82 -19.46 -10.84
CA VAL A 134 -8.81 -20.32 -10.21
C VAL A 134 -8.52 -19.81 -8.80
N ALA A 135 -8.75 -20.66 -7.80
CA ALA A 135 -8.48 -20.36 -6.40
C ALA A 135 -7.40 -21.29 -5.83
N ILE A 136 -6.30 -20.70 -5.36
CA ILE A 136 -5.13 -21.42 -4.83
C ILE A 136 -4.96 -21.04 -3.36
N GLN A 137 -5.07 -22.05 -2.49
CA GLN A 137 -4.80 -21.90 -1.06
C GLN A 137 -3.36 -22.28 -0.75
N ALA A 138 -2.47 -21.29 -0.61
CA ALA A 138 -1.07 -21.50 -0.29
C ALA A 138 -0.37 -20.16 0.04
N ASP A 139 0.86 -20.23 0.55
CA ASP A 139 1.73 -19.07 0.61
C ASP A 139 2.02 -18.55 -0.82
N VAL A 140 1.97 -17.23 -1.01
CA VAL A 140 2.16 -16.62 -2.33
C VAL A 140 3.56 -16.89 -2.87
N ASP A 141 4.59 -16.91 -2.02
CA ASP A 141 5.97 -17.10 -2.45
C ASP A 141 6.17 -18.51 -3.03
N ASP A 142 5.60 -19.52 -2.35
CA ASP A 142 5.59 -20.91 -2.81
C ASP A 142 4.85 -21.06 -4.15
N VAL A 143 3.71 -20.37 -4.31
CA VAL A 143 2.94 -20.40 -5.55
C VAL A 143 3.72 -19.75 -6.68
N LEU A 144 4.33 -18.59 -6.45
CA LEU A 144 5.13 -17.90 -7.46
C LEU A 144 6.35 -18.73 -7.88
N ALA A 145 7.01 -19.42 -6.94
CA ALA A 145 8.13 -20.31 -7.26
C ALA A 145 7.75 -21.44 -8.26
N GLN A 146 6.50 -21.89 -8.22
CA GLN A 146 5.97 -22.93 -9.11
C GLN A 146 5.37 -22.37 -10.39
N LEU A 147 4.83 -21.15 -10.33
CA LEU A 147 4.20 -20.47 -11.45
C LEU A 147 5.23 -19.89 -12.42
N LEU A 148 6.26 -19.20 -11.91
CA LEU A 148 7.25 -18.46 -12.70
C LEU A 148 7.92 -19.29 -13.82
N PRO A 149 8.32 -20.57 -13.61
CA PRO A 149 8.88 -21.39 -14.68
C PRO A 149 7.93 -21.64 -15.86
N GLN A 150 6.61 -21.54 -15.63
CA GLN A 150 5.55 -21.77 -16.63
C GLN A 150 5.08 -20.47 -17.29
N ILE A 151 5.48 -19.31 -16.76
CA ILE A 151 5.15 -18.01 -17.34
C ILE A 151 6.02 -17.75 -18.56
N GLU A 152 5.37 -17.36 -19.65
CA GLU A 152 6.03 -16.95 -20.89
C GLU A 152 6.28 -15.44 -20.87
N ALA A 153 7.41 -15.01 -21.46
CA ALA A 153 7.66 -13.59 -21.66
C ALA A 153 6.72 -13.04 -22.74
N GLN A 154 6.03 -11.94 -22.45
CA GLN A 154 5.02 -11.36 -23.33
C GLN A 154 5.17 -9.85 -23.38
N SER A 155 5.23 -9.24 -24.57
CA SER A 155 5.40 -7.79 -24.70
C SER A 155 4.13 -7.02 -24.35
N ARG A 156 2.94 -7.56 -24.65
CA ARG A 156 1.64 -6.93 -24.35
C ARG A 156 1.54 -5.46 -24.81
N ASP A 157 2.20 -5.10 -25.91
CA ASP A 157 2.37 -3.70 -26.32
C ASP A 157 1.04 -2.96 -26.50
N ALA A 158 0.03 -3.62 -27.08
CA ALA A 158 -1.31 -3.05 -27.23
C ALA A 158 -1.95 -2.71 -25.87
N TRP A 159 -1.81 -3.60 -24.88
CA TRP A 159 -2.35 -3.34 -23.54
C TRP A 159 -1.54 -2.28 -22.80
N ARG A 160 -0.21 -2.33 -22.90
CA ARG A 160 0.68 -1.31 -22.34
C ARG A 160 0.40 0.08 -22.92
N GLY A 161 0.15 0.16 -24.22
CA GLY A 161 -0.27 1.39 -24.91
C GLY A 161 -1.58 1.92 -24.33
N LYS A 162 -2.59 1.05 -24.18
CA LYS A 162 -3.88 1.45 -23.59
C LYS A 162 -3.77 1.93 -22.14
N VAL A 163 -2.94 1.27 -21.34
CA VAL A 163 -2.62 1.70 -19.97
C VAL A 163 -2.01 3.09 -19.97
N ALA A 164 -1.02 3.35 -20.84
CA ALA A 164 -0.38 4.65 -20.96
C ALA A 164 -1.38 5.74 -21.39
N GLU A 165 -2.26 5.46 -22.36
CA GLU A 165 -3.34 6.38 -22.76
C GLU A 165 -4.22 6.77 -21.58
N LEU A 166 -4.68 5.79 -20.79
CA LEU A 166 -5.54 6.05 -19.63
C LEU A 166 -4.82 6.83 -18.52
N GLN A 167 -3.52 6.58 -18.32
CA GLN A 167 -2.70 7.34 -17.38
C GLN A 167 -2.48 8.79 -17.83
N GLN A 168 -2.38 9.03 -19.14
CA GLN A 168 -2.29 10.37 -19.72
C GLN A 168 -3.64 11.12 -19.67
N GLU A 169 -4.75 10.42 -19.91
CA GLU A 169 -6.11 10.98 -19.86
C GLU A 169 -6.52 11.34 -18.42
N PHE A 170 -6.15 10.48 -17.45
CA PHE A 170 -6.45 10.67 -16.03
C PHE A 170 -5.16 10.65 -15.19
N PRO A 171 -4.34 11.71 -15.28
CA PRO A 171 -3.13 11.80 -14.49
C PRO A 171 -3.48 11.84 -13.00
N GLY A 172 -2.67 11.18 -12.18
CA GLY A 172 -2.73 11.31 -10.72
C GLY A 172 -2.21 12.69 -10.32
N ALA A 173 -3.00 13.73 -10.53
CA ALA A 173 -2.61 15.10 -10.23
C ALA A 173 -2.35 15.26 -8.74
N ILE A 174 -1.21 15.90 -8.42
CA ILE A 174 -0.81 16.30 -7.09
C ILE A 174 -0.80 17.84 -7.12
N PRO A 175 -1.92 18.51 -6.80
CA PRO A 175 -1.98 19.96 -6.73
C PRO A 175 -0.86 20.50 -5.84
N GLU A 176 -0.26 21.62 -6.26
CA GLU A 176 0.70 22.37 -5.44
C GLU A 176 1.90 21.54 -4.94
N ALA A 177 2.28 20.48 -5.67
CA ALA A 177 3.34 19.53 -5.29
C ALA A 177 4.71 20.16 -4.96
N GLY A 178 4.95 21.39 -5.42
CA GLY A 178 6.17 22.17 -5.15
C GLY A 178 6.04 23.20 -4.01
N ASP A 179 4.85 23.44 -3.48
CA ASP A 179 4.63 24.29 -2.32
C ASP A 179 4.71 23.45 -1.03
N PRO A 180 5.80 23.57 -0.23
CA PRO A 180 5.97 22.78 0.98
C PRO A 180 4.92 23.05 2.07
N LEU A 181 4.08 24.08 1.91
CA LEU A 181 2.97 24.38 2.82
C LEU A 181 1.66 23.68 2.42
N SER A 182 1.55 23.20 1.18
CA SER A 182 0.45 22.33 0.77
C SER A 182 0.62 20.92 1.36
N HIS A 183 -0.47 20.19 1.55
CA HIS A 183 -0.43 18.82 2.10
C HIS A 183 0.48 17.89 1.27
N TYR A 184 0.38 17.95 -0.06
CA TYR A 184 1.22 17.15 -0.93
C TYR A 184 2.66 17.63 -1.02
N GLY A 185 2.88 18.94 -1.09
CA GLY A 185 4.22 19.49 -1.14
C GLY A 185 4.98 19.25 0.18
N LEU A 186 4.32 19.25 1.33
CA LEU A 186 4.92 18.86 2.60
C LEU A 186 5.39 17.39 2.56
N ILE A 187 4.55 16.48 2.06
CA ILE A 187 4.90 15.06 1.92
C ILE A 187 6.11 14.89 0.99
N ASN A 188 6.13 15.60 -0.15
CA ASN A 188 7.25 15.55 -1.09
C ASN A 188 8.53 16.15 -0.50
N ALA A 189 8.42 17.27 0.22
CA ALA A 189 9.56 17.92 0.88
C ALA A 189 10.14 17.02 1.98
N ALA A 190 9.28 16.39 2.79
CA ALA A 190 9.70 15.41 3.79
C ALA A 190 10.39 14.20 3.15
N ALA A 191 9.85 13.68 2.04
CA ALA A 191 10.48 12.60 1.27
C ALA A 191 11.85 13.01 0.72
N ALA A 192 12.03 14.25 0.27
CA ALA A 192 13.30 14.76 -0.23
C ALA A 192 14.38 14.92 0.87
N CYS A 193 13.99 14.98 2.15
CA CYS A 193 14.89 15.08 3.30
C CYS A 193 15.42 13.73 3.81
N VAL A 194 14.94 12.62 3.25
CA VAL A 194 15.33 11.27 3.66
C VAL A 194 15.65 10.40 2.44
N ASP A 195 16.32 9.27 2.67
CA ASP A 195 16.56 8.28 1.64
C ASP A 195 15.45 7.21 1.61
N ASP A 196 15.53 6.30 0.64
CA ASP A 196 14.59 5.19 0.53
C ASP A 196 14.62 4.24 1.75
N ASN A 197 15.61 4.33 2.64
CA ASN A 197 15.67 3.53 3.86
C ASN A 197 14.75 4.03 4.97
N ALA A 198 14.21 5.25 4.88
CA ALA A 198 13.29 5.79 5.88
C ALA A 198 11.96 5.02 5.94
N ILE A 199 11.51 4.68 7.14
CA ILE A 199 10.22 4.02 7.41
C ILE A 199 9.15 5.08 7.58
N ILE A 200 7.99 4.86 6.98
CA ILE A 200 6.87 5.79 6.97
C ILE A 200 5.73 5.17 7.77
N THR A 201 5.33 5.85 8.83
CA THR A 201 4.12 5.52 9.58
C THR A 201 3.09 6.61 9.38
N THR A 202 1.81 6.24 9.47
CA THR A 202 0.75 7.23 9.49
C THR A 202 -0.34 6.86 10.48
N ASP A 203 -1.01 7.91 10.94
CA ASP A 203 -2.36 7.76 11.48
C ASP A 203 -3.41 7.56 10.37
N VAL A 204 -4.68 7.68 10.76
CA VAL A 204 -5.84 7.45 9.90
C VAL A 204 -6.59 8.75 9.69
N GLY A 205 -6.85 9.10 8.43
CA GLY A 205 -7.46 10.37 8.06
C GLY A 205 -7.10 10.78 6.63
N GLN A 206 -7.31 12.05 6.30
CA GLN A 206 -6.96 12.57 4.96
C GLN A 206 -5.44 12.49 4.72
N HIS A 207 -4.63 12.80 5.73
CA HIS A 207 -3.17 12.70 5.69
C HIS A 207 -2.68 11.29 5.37
N GLN A 208 -3.40 10.24 5.81
CA GLN A 208 -3.11 8.85 5.45
C GLN A 208 -3.20 8.66 3.93
N MET A 209 -4.28 9.15 3.31
CA MET A 209 -4.52 9.01 1.88
C MET A 209 -3.58 9.89 1.06
N TRP A 210 -3.35 11.14 1.47
CA TRP A 210 -2.39 12.01 0.81
C TRP A 210 -0.98 11.42 0.84
N THR A 211 -0.56 10.88 1.98
CA THR A 211 0.75 10.22 2.11
C THR A 211 0.83 8.98 1.23
N ALA A 212 -0.20 8.12 1.25
CA ALA A 212 -0.27 6.93 0.38
C ALA A 212 -0.25 7.28 -1.12
N GLN A 213 -0.84 8.41 -1.51
CA GLN A 213 -0.90 8.89 -2.89
C GLN A 213 0.41 9.56 -3.32
N ALA A 214 1.05 10.36 -2.48
CA ALA A 214 2.19 11.21 -2.85
C ALA A 214 3.56 10.62 -2.48
N TYR A 215 3.73 10.04 -1.29
CA TYR A 215 5.04 9.57 -0.82
C TYR A 215 5.62 8.50 -1.77
N PRO A 216 6.89 8.59 -2.18
CA PRO A 216 7.53 7.60 -3.05
C PRO A 216 7.89 6.31 -2.28
N LEU A 217 6.89 5.50 -1.97
CA LEU A 217 7.09 4.19 -1.32
C LEU A 217 7.70 3.21 -2.32
N ASN A 218 8.95 2.80 -2.06
CA ASN A 218 9.79 2.07 -3.02
C ASN A 218 10.24 0.69 -2.53
N ARG A 219 9.96 0.32 -1.27
CA ARG A 219 10.37 -0.97 -0.70
C ARG A 219 9.27 -1.62 0.15
N PRO A 220 9.25 -2.96 0.25
CA PRO A 220 8.38 -3.66 1.19
C PRO A 220 8.71 -3.25 2.64
N ARG A 221 7.69 -3.28 3.51
CA ARG A 221 7.81 -2.94 4.94
C ARG A 221 8.32 -1.51 5.20
N GLN A 222 8.21 -0.62 4.21
CA GLN A 222 8.41 0.83 4.40
C GLN A 222 7.18 1.52 4.97
N TRP A 223 6.01 1.03 4.59
CA TRP A 223 4.72 1.64 4.85
C TRP A 223 4.01 0.94 6.00
N LEU A 224 3.79 1.67 7.10
CA LEU A 224 3.11 1.19 8.28
C LEU A 224 1.87 2.06 8.54
N THR A 225 0.70 1.51 8.31
CA THR A 225 -0.57 2.23 8.49
C THR A 225 -1.67 1.29 8.98
N SER A 226 -2.66 1.85 9.66
CA SER A 226 -3.87 1.10 10.04
C SER A 226 -4.89 1.13 8.90
N GLY A 227 -4.89 0.09 8.05
CA GLY A 227 -5.83 -0.01 6.92
C GLY A 227 -7.17 -0.64 7.30
N GLY A 228 -7.15 -1.86 7.84
CA GLY A 228 -8.34 -2.68 8.04
C GLY A 228 -9.32 -2.13 9.08
N LEU A 229 -8.84 -1.90 10.31
CA LEU A 229 -9.65 -1.32 11.39
C LEU A 229 -9.74 0.21 11.28
N GLY A 230 -8.71 0.86 10.74
CA GLY A 230 -8.69 2.33 10.63
C GLY A 230 -8.55 3.01 11.98
N THR A 231 -7.66 2.52 12.84
CA THR A 231 -7.43 3.04 14.20
C THR A 231 -6.63 4.34 14.16
N MET A 232 -7.25 5.45 14.60
CA MET A 232 -6.54 6.69 14.93
C MET A 232 -5.66 6.48 16.18
N GLY A 233 -4.51 7.16 16.24
CA GLY A 233 -3.48 6.97 17.27
C GLY A 233 -2.59 5.76 17.05
N PHE A 234 -2.57 5.22 15.83
CA PHE A 234 -1.66 4.14 15.43
C PHE A 234 -0.27 4.67 15.06
N GLY A 235 -0.20 5.89 14.51
CA GLY A 235 0.95 6.42 13.81
C GLY A 235 2.20 6.52 14.68
N LEU A 236 2.10 7.19 15.83
CA LEU A 236 3.23 7.40 16.74
C LEU A 236 3.71 6.12 17.43
N PRO A 237 2.84 5.28 18.05
CA PRO A 237 3.32 4.04 18.67
C PRO A 237 3.93 3.08 17.63
N ALA A 238 3.39 3.04 16.40
CA ALA A 238 4.01 2.28 15.31
C ALA A 238 5.38 2.85 14.92
N ALA A 239 5.55 4.18 14.91
CA ALA A 239 6.83 4.83 14.64
C ALA A 239 7.88 4.46 15.69
N ILE A 240 7.50 4.48 16.97
CA ILE A 240 8.37 4.09 18.09
C ILE A 240 8.81 2.63 17.93
N GLY A 241 7.86 1.72 17.68
CA GLY A 241 8.16 0.30 17.46
C GLY A 241 9.08 0.08 16.25
N ALA A 242 8.85 0.80 15.15
CA ALA A 242 9.68 0.74 13.96
C ALA A 242 11.12 1.21 14.22
N ALA A 243 11.28 2.30 14.97
CA ALA A 243 12.59 2.86 15.35
C ALA A 243 13.34 1.91 16.30
N LEU A 244 12.65 1.29 17.26
CA LEU A 244 13.25 0.28 18.14
C LEU A 244 13.72 -0.96 17.37
N ALA A 245 12.95 -1.40 16.37
CA ALA A 245 13.30 -2.54 15.54
C ALA A 245 14.36 -2.22 14.46
N ASN A 246 14.55 -0.95 14.11
CA ASN A 246 15.48 -0.49 13.08
C ASN A 246 16.28 0.74 13.55
N PRO A 247 17.24 0.59 14.49
CA PRO A 247 17.94 1.72 15.10
C PRO A 247 18.67 2.64 14.11
N ASP A 248 19.09 2.10 12.96
CA ASP A 248 19.86 2.82 11.94
C ASP A 248 18.98 3.56 10.91
N LYS A 249 17.65 3.35 10.94
CA LYS A 249 16.73 3.95 9.95
C LYS A 249 16.03 5.17 10.54
N LYS A 250 15.88 6.20 9.70
CA LYS A 250 14.96 7.30 10.00
C LYS A 250 13.53 6.78 9.97
N VAL A 251 12.68 7.29 10.85
CA VAL A 251 11.25 7.00 10.87
C VAL A 251 10.50 8.32 10.81
N LEU A 252 9.61 8.44 9.82
CA LEU A 252 8.72 9.57 9.62
C LEU A 252 7.30 9.15 9.98
N CYS A 253 6.69 9.84 10.94
CA CYS A 253 5.26 9.69 11.23
C CYS A 253 4.51 10.86 10.60
N PHE A 254 3.59 10.59 9.67
CA PHE A 254 2.63 11.59 9.21
C PHE A 254 1.34 11.43 10.00
N SER A 255 1.02 12.42 10.83
CA SER A 255 -0.16 12.37 11.69
C SER A 255 -1.03 13.62 11.59
N GLY A 256 -2.33 13.42 11.79
CA GLY A 256 -3.35 14.46 11.87
C GLY A 256 -3.57 14.92 13.32
N ASP A 257 -4.10 16.13 13.47
CA ASP A 257 -4.38 16.78 14.75
C ASP A 257 -5.29 15.95 15.67
N GLY A 258 -6.40 15.43 15.13
CA GLY A 258 -7.30 14.57 15.90
C GLY A 258 -6.62 13.29 16.40
N SER A 259 -5.78 12.67 15.57
CA SER A 259 -5.09 11.42 15.95
C SER A 259 -4.00 11.66 17.00
N LEU A 260 -3.25 12.75 16.90
CA LEU A 260 -2.23 13.09 17.91
C LEU A 260 -2.84 13.41 19.28
N MET A 261 -4.05 13.99 19.33
CA MET A 261 -4.73 14.27 20.60
C MET A 261 -5.19 12.98 21.31
N ASP A 262 -5.66 11.98 20.56
CA ASP A 262 -6.02 10.66 21.12
C ASP A 262 -4.79 9.95 21.74
N GLU A 263 -3.60 10.14 21.14
CA GLU A 263 -2.36 9.56 21.68
C GLU A 263 -1.95 10.19 23.02
N HIS A 264 -2.10 11.51 23.18
CA HIS A 264 -1.75 12.23 24.42
C HIS A 264 -2.68 11.89 25.60
N SER A 265 -3.91 11.49 25.34
CA SER A 265 -4.86 11.11 26.39
C SER A 265 -4.61 9.69 26.94
N GLY A 266 -3.83 8.87 26.23
CA GLY A 266 -3.36 7.55 26.68
C GLY A 266 -2.18 7.59 27.67
N ASP A 267 -1.41 8.68 27.71
CA ASP A 267 -0.28 8.86 28.64
C ASP A 267 -0.71 9.18 30.08
N GLY A 268 -2.02 9.21 30.37
CA GLY A 268 -2.59 9.66 31.65
C GLY A 268 -2.71 8.63 32.78
N ASP A 269 -2.43 7.32 32.59
CA ASP A 269 -2.73 6.29 33.61
C ASP A 269 -1.57 5.32 33.95
N GLY A 270 -0.32 5.70 33.66
CA GLY A 270 0.86 4.88 33.96
C GLY A 270 1.88 5.62 34.81
N GLY A 271 1.86 5.43 36.13
CA GLY A 271 2.85 5.96 37.08
C GLY A 271 4.27 5.41 36.97
N GLY A 272 4.80 5.24 35.76
CA GLY A 272 6.20 4.94 35.47
C GLY A 272 6.83 6.15 34.77
N LYS A 273 7.84 6.76 35.40
CA LYS A 273 8.56 7.92 34.83
C LYS A 273 8.94 7.67 33.35
N PRO A 274 8.60 8.58 32.42
CA PRO A 274 9.04 8.45 31.04
C PRO A 274 10.55 8.64 30.96
N VAL A 275 11.19 7.87 30.06
CA VAL A 275 12.56 8.15 29.63
C VAL A 275 12.52 9.45 28.82
N GLY A 276 12.83 10.57 29.46
CA GLY A 276 13.39 11.75 28.81
C GLY A 276 12.44 12.75 28.12
N CYS A 277 11.17 12.85 28.51
CA CYS A 277 10.31 13.97 28.09
C CYS A 277 10.17 15.00 29.23
N GLU A 278 10.87 16.12 29.13
CA GLU A 278 10.56 17.34 29.88
C GLU A 278 9.81 18.31 28.96
N ASN A 279 8.55 18.62 29.28
CA ASN A 279 7.85 19.78 28.75
C ASN A 279 7.85 20.87 29.83
N HIS A 280 8.52 21.99 29.54
CA HIS A 280 8.38 23.21 30.34
C HIS A 280 7.02 23.85 30.03
N PRO A 281 6.18 24.15 31.03
CA PRO A 281 4.97 24.93 30.80
C PRO A 281 5.36 26.40 30.80
N ASP A 282 5.12 27.13 29.70
CA ASP A 282 4.58 28.50 29.78
C ASP A 282 4.27 29.11 28.41
N GLU A 283 3.21 29.94 28.44
CA GLU A 283 2.70 30.88 27.45
C GLU A 283 1.90 30.37 26.23
N GLN A 284 0.61 30.12 26.50
CA GLN A 284 -0.48 30.45 25.59
C GLN A 284 -0.41 31.94 25.18
N ARG A 285 0.06 32.23 23.96
CA ARG A 285 -0.34 33.45 23.22
C ARG A 285 -0.56 33.12 21.75
N SER A 286 -1.79 33.38 21.32
CA SER A 286 -2.33 33.48 19.95
C SER A 286 -1.28 33.57 18.83
N ALA A 287 -1.26 32.57 17.94
CA ALA A 287 -0.55 32.62 16.67
C ALA A 287 -1.50 32.25 15.51
N GLY A 288 -1.41 33.00 14.42
CA GLY A 288 -2.25 32.90 13.20
C GLY A 288 -1.98 31.66 12.34
N PRO A 289 -2.44 31.65 11.07
CA PRO A 289 -2.48 30.44 10.26
C PRO A 289 -1.06 30.04 9.84
N GLY A 290 -0.64 28.86 10.27
CA GLY A 290 0.67 28.31 9.92
C GLY A 290 0.75 26.83 10.28
N ALA A 291 1.28 26.01 9.37
CA ALA A 291 1.67 24.64 9.66
C ALA A 291 2.66 24.64 10.84
N SER A 292 2.32 23.95 11.92
CA SER A 292 3.15 23.84 13.12
C SER A 292 3.82 22.47 13.15
N ALA A 293 5.15 22.43 13.11
CA ALA A 293 5.90 21.27 13.55
C ALA A 293 5.89 21.24 15.09
N ALA A 294 5.04 20.41 15.69
CA ALA A 294 5.15 20.10 17.11
C ALA A 294 6.23 19.03 17.29
N GLU A 295 7.28 19.33 18.07
CA GLU A 295 8.33 18.37 18.44
C GLU A 295 7.97 17.65 19.75
N PRO A 296 7.45 16.40 19.74
CA PRO A 296 7.81 15.45 20.77
C PRO A 296 9.23 14.98 20.49
N VAL A 297 10.16 15.29 21.41
CA VAL A 297 11.60 15.00 21.25
C VAL A 297 11.83 13.50 21.19
N LEU A 298 11.94 12.96 19.97
CA LEU A 298 12.47 11.64 19.72
C LEU A 298 14.02 11.71 19.68
N PRO A 299 14.76 10.69 20.16
CA PRO A 299 16.23 10.69 20.16
C PRO A 299 16.84 11.05 18.80
N ALA A 300 17.96 11.79 18.80
CA ALA A 300 18.60 12.42 17.64
C ALA A 300 18.45 11.67 16.29
N GLY A 301 17.95 12.38 15.27
CA GLY A 301 17.81 11.89 13.88
C GLY A 301 16.40 11.47 13.44
N ARG A 302 15.36 11.82 14.21
CA ARG A 302 13.98 11.36 14.06
C ARG A 302 13.05 12.56 13.85
N VAL A 303 12.09 12.46 12.93
CA VAL A 303 11.20 13.58 12.56
C VAL A 303 9.75 13.10 12.59
N CYS A 304 8.92 13.77 13.40
CA CYS A 304 7.47 13.63 13.34
C CYS A 304 6.95 14.76 12.44
N CYS A 305 6.21 14.41 11.38
CA CYS A 305 5.62 15.36 10.47
C CYS A 305 4.14 15.53 10.82
N HIS A 306 3.73 16.75 11.13
CA HIS A 306 2.36 17.07 11.45
C HIS A 306 1.63 17.68 10.25
N LEU A 307 0.45 17.15 9.92
CA LEU A 307 -0.46 17.68 8.89
C LEU A 307 -1.79 18.05 9.55
N SER A 308 -1.99 19.31 9.89
CA SER A 308 -3.27 19.81 10.40
C SER A 308 -4.25 20.05 9.26
N GLY A 309 -5.46 19.46 9.33
CA GLY A 309 -6.49 19.56 8.30
C GLY A 309 -7.35 20.83 8.36
N HIS A 310 -6.72 21.99 8.48
CA HIS A 310 -7.43 23.27 8.40
C HIS A 310 -7.22 23.90 7.02
N ASP A 311 -8.19 23.68 6.13
CA ASP A 311 -8.50 24.63 5.04
C ASP A 311 -9.56 25.63 5.54
#